data_AF-A0A9W7DQC9-F1
#
_entry.id   AF-A0A9W7DQC9-F1
#
_cell.length_a   1.000
_cell.length_b   1.000
_cell.length_c   1.000
_cell.angle_alpha   90.00
_cell.angle_beta   90.00
_cell.angle_gamma   90.00
#
_symmetry.space_group_name_H-M   'P 1'
#
loop_
_entity.id
_entity.type
_entity.pdbx_description
1 polymer ?
#
loop_
_entity_poly.entity_id
_entity_poly.type
_entity_poly.pdbx_seq_one_letter_code
_entity_poly.pdbx_strand_id
1 'polypeptide(L)'
;MGGHKDDLEYAFEKPVISVSLGLPGIFLLGGLTKEEKPTPILVRDGDCMVMGGGSRLRFHGLAKVLGNDVKLPVVDEGLRTAGLAFGGEGGEGGGEEESGQVVKYLEEHRINVNVRQVLPDGVSRIDEVNDG
;
A
#
# COMPACT_ATOMS: atom_id res chain seq x y z
N MET A 1 4.64 -0.37 -12.18
CA MET A 1 4.78 -1.78 -11.78
C MET A 1 3.75 -2.59 -12.58
N GLY A 2 4.19 -3.54 -13.40
CA GLY A 2 3.28 -4.32 -14.25
C GLY A 2 2.37 -5.27 -13.46
N GLY A 3 1.35 -5.83 -14.11
CA GLY A 3 0.44 -6.80 -13.48
C GLY A 3 1.19 -8.04 -13.00
N HIS A 4 1.16 -8.30 -11.70
CA HIS A 4 1.81 -9.44 -11.03
C HIS A 4 0.91 -9.99 -9.92
N LYS A 5 1.33 -11.09 -9.30
CA LYS A 5 0.74 -11.67 -8.09
C LYS A 5 1.77 -11.64 -6.98
N ASP A 6 1.31 -11.55 -5.74
CA ASP A 6 2.14 -11.81 -4.56
C ASP A 6 1.94 -13.29 -4.19
N ASP A 7 2.89 -14.14 -4.61
CA ASP A 7 2.81 -15.60 -4.47
C ASP A 7 4.07 -16.25 -3.88
N LEU A 8 4.84 -15.50 -3.10
CA LEU A 8 6.11 -15.96 -2.53
C LEU A 8 6.02 -16.31 -1.04
N GLU A 9 4.91 -16.04 -0.36
CA GLU A 9 4.75 -16.32 1.07
C GLU A 9 4.21 -17.73 1.32
N TYR A 10 4.57 -18.37 2.44
CA TYR A 10 3.99 -19.65 2.83
C TYR A 10 2.57 -19.50 3.39
N ALA A 11 2.29 -18.37 4.06
CA ALA A 11 0.99 -18.06 4.67
C ALA A 11 0.02 -17.39 3.67
N PHE A 12 -0.39 -18.13 2.63
CA PHE A 12 -1.26 -17.62 1.55
C PHE A 12 -2.66 -17.21 2.01
N GLU A 13 -3.13 -17.72 3.14
CA GLU A 13 -4.43 -17.39 3.72
C GLU A 13 -4.45 -16.01 4.41
N LYS A 14 -3.28 -15.47 4.75
CA LYS A 14 -3.15 -14.19 5.46
C LYS A 14 -3.31 -13.01 4.49
N PRO A 15 -3.85 -11.85 4.91
CA PRO A 15 -4.00 -10.73 4.00
C PRO A 15 -2.66 -10.08 3.64
N VAL A 16 -2.65 -9.38 2.51
CA VAL A 16 -1.64 -8.38 2.15
C VAL A 16 -2.25 -7.00 2.36
N ILE A 17 -1.56 -6.12 3.09
CA ILE A 17 -2.00 -4.76 3.38
C ILE A 17 -1.11 -3.81 2.59
N SER A 18 -1.72 -2.93 1.80
CA SER A 18 -1.04 -1.91 1.01
C SER A 18 -1.48 -0.52 1.45
N VAL A 19 -0.53 0.31 1.90
CA VAL A 19 -0.76 1.69 2.32
C VAL A 19 -0.15 2.64 1.29
N SER A 20 -0.93 3.63 0.87
CA SER A 20 -0.55 4.65 -0.11
C SER A 20 -0.28 5.99 0.56
N LEU A 21 0.85 6.63 0.27
CA LEU A 21 1.22 7.94 0.80
C LEU A 21 1.63 8.88 -0.34
N GLY A 22 1.28 10.16 -0.21
CA GLY A 22 1.60 11.21 -1.19
C GLY A 22 0.70 11.21 -2.41
N LEU A 23 1.29 11.34 -3.61
CA LEU A 23 0.53 11.48 -4.85
C LEU A 23 -0.48 10.34 -5.09
N PRO A 24 -1.67 10.65 -5.64
CA PRO A 24 -2.68 9.65 -5.92
C PRO A 24 -2.26 8.73 -7.09
N GLY A 25 -2.85 7.55 -7.17
CA GLY A 25 -2.56 6.57 -8.22
C GLY A 25 -3.77 5.76 -8.66
N ILE A 26 -3.67 5.18 -9.85
CA ILE A 26 -4.64 4.21 -10.37
C ILE A 26 -4.07 2.82 -10.20
N PHE A 27 -4.60 2.11 -9.21
CA PHE A 27 -4.36 0.69 -9.00
C PHE A 27 -5.30 -0.14 -9.87
N LEU A 28 -4.80 -1.23 -10.43
CA LEU A 28 -5.58 -2.16 -11.23
C LEU A 28 -5.71 -3.46 -10.46
N LEU A 29 -6.95 -3.84 -10.12
CA LEU A 29 -7.27 -5.17 -9.60
C LEU A 29 -7.82 -6.04 -10.73
N GLY A 30 -7.02 -6.97 -11.19
CA GLY A 30 -7.30 -7.90 -12.27
C GLY A 30 -8.05 -9.16 -11.85
N GLY A 31 -7.99 -10.16 -12.72
CA GLY A 31 -8.55 -11.48 -12.48
C GLY A 31 -7.52 -12.50 -12.02
N LEU A 32 -7.92 -13.77 -12.02
CA LEU A 32 -7.02 -14.89 -11.77
C LEU A 32 -6.06 -15.10 -12.95
N THR A 33 -6.42 -14.60 -14.14
CA THR A 33 -5.59 -14.60 -15.34
C THR A 33 -5.29 -13.18 -15.85
N LYS A 34 -4.34 -13.02 -16.78
CA LYS A 34 -3.94 -11.70 -17.31
C LYS A 34 -4.91 -11.15 -18.36
N GLU A 35 -5.76 -12.01 -18.91
CA GLU A 35 -6.74 -11.69 -19.95
C GLU A 35 -8.00 -11.04 -19.36
N GLU A 36 -8.27 -11.28 -18.08
CA GLU A 36 -9.39 -10.67 -17.37
C GLU A 36 -9.19 -9.17 -17.23
N LYS A 37 -10.17 -8.39 -17.69
CA LYS A 37 -10.13 -6.92 -17.65
C LYS A 37 -10.04 -6.44 -16.19
N PRO A 38 -9.02 -5.63 -15.82
CA PRO A 38 -8.88 -5.15 -14.47
C PRO A 38 -9.89 -4.05 -14.13
N THR A 39 -10.25 -4.00 -12.85
CA THR A 39 -11.01 -2.90 -12.24
C THR A 39 -10.04 -1.81 -11.80
N PRO A 40 -10.17 -0.57 -12.30
CA PRO A 40 -9.38 0.56 -11.84
C PRO A 40 -9.90 1.06 -10.48
N ILE A 41 -8.97 1.27 -9.55
CA ILE A 41 -9.21 1.75 -8.20
C ILE A 41 -8.31 2.97 -7.98
N LEU A 42 -8.92 4.11 -7.63
CA LEU A 42 -8.17 5.31 -7.24
C LEU A 42 -7.69 5.14 -5.79
N VAL A 43 -6.39 5.19 -5.59
CA VAL A 43 -5.75 5.22 -4.27
C VAL A 43 -5.17 6.61 -4.01
N ARG A 44 -5.49 7.18 -2.87
CA ARG A 44 -5.10 8.52 -2.41
C ARG A 44 -4.07 8.42 -1.29
N ASP A 45 -3.53 9.56 -0.88
CA ASP A 45 -2.80 9.68 0.37
C ASP A 45 -3.64 9.16 1.55
N GLY A 46 -3.06 8.26 2.35
CA GLY A 46 -3.71 7.63 3.49
C GLY A 46 -4.60 6.43 3.18
N ASP A 47 -4.91 6.15 1.90
CA ASP A 47 -5.75 5.00 1.56
C ASP A 47 -5.02 3.69 1.89
N CYS A 48 -5.76 2.76 2.51
CA CYS A 48 -5.30 1.43 2.86
C CYS A 48 -6.15 0.37 2.13
N MET A 49 -5.47 -0.52 1.41
CA MET A 49 -6.10 -1.64 0.71
C MET A 49 -5.70 -2.96 1.36
N VAL A 50 -6.70 -3.75 1.73
CA VAL A 50 -6.51 -5.07 2.34
C VAL A 50 -6.96 -6.14 1.35
N MET A 51 -6.03 -6.99 0.93
CA MET A 51 -6.27 -8.07 -0.02
C MET A 51 -6.16 -9.42 0.70
N GLY A 52 -7.27 -10.14 0.83
CA GLY A 52 -7.34 -11.45 1.47
C GLY A 52 -8.14 -12.46 0.65
N GLY A 53 -7.95 -13.75 0.94
CA GLY A 53 -8.62 -14.83 0.21
C GLY A 53 -8.45 -14.71 -1.30
N GLY A 54 -9.57 -14.81 -2.05
CA GLY A 54 -9.55 -14.80 -3.51
C GLY A 54 -8.99 -13.52 -4.14
N SER A 55 -8.96 -12.38 -3.44
CA SER A 55 -8.37 -11.15 -4.01
C SER A 55 -6.84 -11.17 -4.02
N ARG A 56 -6.20 -11.90 -3.11
CA ARG A 56 -4.73 -12.06 -3.05
C ARG A 56 -4.18 -12.77 -4.28
N LEU A 57 -4.98 -13.67 -4.85
CA LEU A 57 -4.62 -14.50 -5.99
C LEU A 57 -4.84 -13.80 -7.35
N ARG A 58 -5.33 -12.56 -7.33
CA ARG A 58 -5.61 -11.78 -8.54
C ARG A 58 -4.38 -11.02 -9.00
N PHE A 59 -4.21 -10.95 -10.31
CA PHE A 59 -3.23 -10.05 -10.90
C PHE A 59 -3.53 -8.61 -10.51
N HIS A 60 -2.52 -7.86 -10.14
CA HIS A 60 -2.70 -6.47 -9.82
C HIS A 60 -1.43 -5.64 -10.05
N GLY A 61 -1.59 -4.32 -10.05
CA GLY A 61 -0.46 -3.41 -10.24
C GLY A 61 -0.90 -1.96 -10.35
N LEU A 62 0.08 -1.06 -10.33
CA LEU A 62 -0.17 0.37 -10.46
C LEU A 62 -0.03 0.78 -11.93
N ALA A 63 -1.13 1.24 -12.53
CA ALA A 63 -1.14 1.72 -13.92
C ALA A 63 -0.52 3.11 -14.07
N LYS A 64 -0.83 4.01 -13.13
CA LYS A 64 -0.41 5.42 -13.23
C LYS A 64 -0.32 6.08 -11.87
N VAL A 65 0.71 6.90 -11.67
CA VAL A 65 0.75 7.94 -10.62
C VAL A 65 0.18 9.21 -11.24
N LEU A 66 -0.76 9.84 -10.54
CA LEU A 66 -1.42 11.08 -10.96
C LEU A 66 -0.67 12.28 -10.38
N GLY A 67 -0.58 13.35 -11.16
CA GLY A 67 -0.02 14.62 -10.69
C GLY A 67 -0.94 15.31 -9.68
N ASN A 68 -0.38 16.26 -8.95
CA ASN A 68 -1.11 17.11 -7.99
C ASN A 68 -2.10 18.07 -8.68
N ASP A 69 -1.97 18.29 -9.98
CA ASP A 69 -2.84 19.11 -10.83
C ASP A 69 -4.17 18.42 -11.17
N VAL A 70 -4.29 17.10 -10.88
CA VAL A 70 -5.49 16.33 -11.15
C VAL A 70 -6.55 16.61 -10.09
N LYS A 71 -7.69 17.18 -10.52
CA LYS A 71 -8.86 17.35 -9.66
C LYS A 71 -9.51 15.99 -9.36
N LEU A 72 -9.40 15.56 -8.11
CA LEU A 72 -10.03 14.32 -7.64
C LEU A 72 -11.43 14.57 -7.05
N PRO A 73 -12.30 13.54 -7.05
CA PRO A 73 -13.55 13.60 -6.29
C PRO A 73 -13.26 13.85 -4.82
N VAL A 74 -13.97 14.84 -4.26
CA VAL A 74 -13.92 15.17 -2.83
C VAL A 74 -14.41 13.96 -2.04
N VAL A 75 -13.59 13.52 -1.10
CA VAL A 75 -13.94 12.55 -0.07
C VAL A 75 -13.94 13.30 1.25
N ASP A 76 -14.84 12.95 2.16
CA ASP A 76 -14.92 13.57 3.49
C ASP A 76 -13.53 13.57 4.15
N GLU A 77 -13.08 14.74 4.60
CA GLU A 77 -11.66 15.04 4.88
C GLU A 77 -11.12 14.43 6.19
N GLY A 78 -11.85 13.50 6.81
CA GLY A 78 -11.53 13.00 8.16
C GLY A 78 -10.17 12.30 8.33
N LEU A 79 -9.40 12.06 7.26
CA LEU A 79 -8.14 11.31 7.31
C LEU A 79 -6.98 11.93 6.51
N ARG A 80 -7.06 13.19 6.07
CA ARG A 80 -5.96 13.80 5.30
C ARG A 80 -4.88 14.40 6.20
N THR A 81 -3.66 13.91 6.04
CA THR A 81 -2.38 14.56 6.38
C THR A 81 -2.12 14.95 7.84
N ALA A 82 -3.07 14.78 8.76
CA ALA A 82 -2.86 15.01 10.19
C ALA A 82 -1.87 14.01 10.84
N GLY A 83 -1.71 12.81 10.26
CA GLY A 83 -0.88 11.74 10.81
C GLY A 83 0.60 11.71 10.37
N LEU A 84 1.00 12.52 9.38
CA LEU A 84 2.39 12.60 8.92
C LEU A 84 3.20 13.68 9.66
N ALA A 85 2.55 14.47 10.51
CA ALA A 85 3.25 15.21 11.54
C ALA A 85 3.90 14.18 12.49
N PHE A 86 5.17 13.85 12.22
CA PHE A 86 6.07 13.15 13.14
C PHE A 86 6.37 14.02 14.38
N GLY A 87 5.33 14.50 15.04
CA GLY A 87 5.33 15.35 16.22
C GLY A 87 4.21 14.91 17.15
N GLY A 88 4.23 13.65 17.55
CA GLY A 88 3.48 13.23 18.73
C GLY A 88 4.06 13.94 19.96
N GLU A 89 3.21 14.31 20.91
CA GLU A 89 3.62 14.72 22.26
C GLU A 89 4.48 13.61 22.88
N GLY A 90 5.81 13.67 22.72
CA GLY A 90 6.74 12.69 23.28
C GLY A 90 7.85 12.17 22.34
N GLY A 91 7.93 12.63 21.09
CA GLY A 91 9.05 12.30 20.20
C GLY A 91 10.17 13.33 20.28
N GLU A 92 11.17 13.13 21.15
CA GLU A 92 12.44 13.86 21.07
C GLU A 92 13.21 13.40 19.83
N GLY A 93 13.08 14.11 18.69
CA GLY A 93 13.97 13.80 17.56
C GLY A 93 13.75 14.46 16.21
N GLY A 94 12.56 14.99 15.89
CA GLY A 94 12.30 15.59 14.56
C GLY A 94 12.01 17.09 14.68
N GLY A 95 12.89 17.95 14.18
CA GLY A 95 12.61 19.38 14.07
C GLY A 95 11.50 19.66 13.03
N GLU A 96 10.77 20.77 13.18
CA GLU A 96 9.75 21.21 12.22
C GLU A 96 10.26 21.21 10.77
N GLU A 97 11.55 21.51 10.55
CA GLU A 97 12.21 21.50 9.25
C GLU A 97 12.27 20.11 8.58
N GLU A 98 12.53 19.04 9.35
CA GLU A 98 12.62 17.66 8.83
C GLU A 98 11.25 17.16 8.37
N SER A 99 10.21 17.45 9.16
CA SER A 99 8.83 17.17 8.78
C SER A 99 8.42 17.90 7.49
N GLY A 100 8.91 19.14 7.30
CA GLY A 100 8.68 19.93 6.09
C GLY A 100 9.35 19.36 4.83
N GLN A 101 10.52 18.70 4.96
CA GLN A 101 11.17 18.04 3.83
C GLN A 101 10.39 16.80 3.36
N VAL A 102 9.86 16.01 4.30
CA VAL A 102 9.04 14.83 3.98
C VAL A 102 7.74 15.24 3.29
N VAL A 103 7.07 16.27 3.80
CA VAL A 103 5.83 16.79 3.17
C VAL A 103 6.10 17.24 1.73
N LYS A 104 7.13 18.06 1.51
CA LYS A 104 7.53 18.49 0.15
C LYS A 104 7.87 17.33 -0.77
N TYR A 105 8.50 16.28 -0.25
CA TYR A 105 8.77 15.08 -1.05
C TYR A 105 7.47 14.40 -1.50
N LEU A 106 6.51 14.25 -0.60
CA LEU A 106 5.22 13.59 -0.88
C LEU A 106 4.27 14.42 -1.76
N GLU A 107 4.49 15.73 -1.91
CA GLU A 107 3.77 16.59 -2.87
C GLU A 107 4.06 16.22 -4.33
N GLU A 108 5.22 15.61 -4.61
CA GLU A 108 5.64 15.23 -5.96
C GLU A 108 5.84 13.71 -6.13
N HIS A 109 5.73 12.93 -5.06
CA HIS A 109 6.03 11.50 -5.07
C HIS A 109 4.92 10.67 -4.42
N ARG A 110 4.84 9.40 -4.82
CA ARG A 110 3.98 8.40 -4.19
C ARG A 110 4.84 7.32 -3.54
N ILE A 111 4.57 7.02 -2.29
CA ILE A 111 5.13 5.86 -1.58
C ILE A 111 4.05 4.79 -1.41
N ASN A 112 4.47 3.52 -1.53
CA ASN A 112 3.63 2.37 -1.28
C ASN A 112 4.30 1.45 -0.26
N VAL A 113 3.62 1.17 0.83
CA VAL A 113 4.10 0.22 1.84
C VAL A 113 3.23 -1.03 1.79
N ASN A 114 3.84 -2.18 1.53
CA ASN A 114 3.15 -3.47 1.56
C ASN A 114 3.59 -4.26 2.79
N VAL A 115 2.63 -4.69 3.60
CA VAL A 115 2.84 -5.53 4.79
C VAL A 115 2.16 -6.88 4.55
N ARG A 116 2.88 -7.95 4.87
CA ARG A 116 2.45 -9.34 4.65
C ARG A 116 3.02 -10.25 5.74
N GLN A 117 2.25 -11.26 6.10
CA GLN A 117 2.75 -12.37 6.92
C GLN A 117 3.37 -13.42 5.99
N VAL A 118 4.62 -13.78 6.26
CA VAL A 118 5.40 -14.70 5.42
C VAL A 118 5.28 -16.14 5.91
N LEU A 119 5.37 -16.35 7.24
CA LEU A 119 5.33 -17.67 7.87
C LEU A 119 3.92 -17.98 8.43
N PRO A 120 3.48 -19.25 8.42
CA PRO A 120 2.23 -19.66 9.06
C PRO A 120 2.22 -19.38 10.56
N ASP A 121 1.04 -19.39 11.17
CA ASP A 121 0.92 -19.22 12.61
C ASP A 121 1.65 -20.34 13.36
N GLY A 122 2.36 -19.97 14.42
CA GLY A 122 3.14 -20.92 15.24
C GLY A 122 4.49 -21.32 14.65
N VAL A 123 4.84 -20.84 13.45
CA VAL A 123 6.14 -21.08 12.82
C VAL A 123 7.04 -19.85 12.97
N SER A 124 8.26 -20.04 13.48
CA SER A 124 9.16 -18.92 13.77
C SER A 124 10.29 -18.75 12.74
N ARG A 125 10.60 -19.81 11.99
CA ARG A 125 11.68 -19.84 11.00
C ARG A 125 11.29 -20.58 9.74
N ILE A 126 11.98 -20.26 8.65
CA ILE A 126 11.68 -20.81 7.32
C ILE A 126 12.02 -22.31 7.18
N ASP A 127 13.02 -22.78 7.93
CA ASP A 127 13.44 -24.19 7.94
C ASP A 127 12.36 -25.10 8.55
N GLU A 128 11.61 -24.62 9.55
CA GLU A 128 10.51 -25.35 10.19
C GLU A 128 9.34 -25.66 9.24
N VAL A 129 9.21 -24.94 8.11
CA VAL A 129 8.12 -25.14 7.13
C VAL A 129 8.40 -26.32 6.19
N ASN A 130 9.67 -26.63 5.90
CA ASN A 130 10.04 -27.63 4.89
C ASN A 130 10.17 -29.05 5.47
N ASP A 131 10.16 -29.20 6.79
CA ASP A 131 10.35 -30.46 7.51
C ASP A 131 9.02 -31.12 7.96
N GLY A 132 7.87 -30.56 7.60
CA GLY A 132 6.53 -31.06 7.92
C GLY A 132 5.73 -31.45 6.68
#